data_AF-A0A7M7MZ27-F1
#
_entry.id   AF-A0A7M7MZ27-F1
#
_cell.length_a   1.000
_cell.length_b   1.000
_cell.length_c   1.000
_cell.angle_alpha   90.00
_cell.angle_beta   90.00
_cell.angle_gamma   90.00
#
_symmetry.space_group_name_H-M   'P 1'
#
loop_
_entity.id
_entity.type
_entity.pdbx_description
1 polymer ?
#
loop_
_entity_poly.entity_id
_entity_poly.type
_entity_poly.pdbx_seq_one_letter_code
_entity_poly.pdbx_strand_id
1 'polypeptide(L)'
;MFLALPAYYIRSWRLLTLTMTLPLLFLFIFFIWLPESARWLISVGKYDKAEKVITKVAEVNKAELQKPLFTKEFMVEQERIRKEHRPTGLDLIRTPRMRMRTINLVFIW
;
A
#
# COMPACT_ATOMS: atom_id res chain seq x y z
N MET A 1 6.97 22.86 8.84
CA MET A 1 7.76 22.91 10.09
C MET A 1 8.96 21.94 10.09
N PHE A 2 8.81 20.71 9.57
CA PHE A 2 9.89 19.72 9.46
C PHE A 2 11.14 20.17 8.68
N LEU A 3 11.00 21.07 7.70
CA LEU A 3 12.13 21.60 6.90
C LEU A 3 12.70 22.92 7.45
N ALA A 4 11.85 23.77 8.03
CA ALA A 4 12.22 25.13 8.41
C ALA A 4 13.12 25.17 9.66
N LEU A 5 12.83 24.34 10.67
CA LEU A 5 13.62 24.31 11.89
C LEU A 5 15.05 23.79 11.63
N PRO A 6 15.27 22.66 10.94
CA PRO A 6 16.63 22.18 10.67
C PRO A 6 17.42 23.12 9.77
N ALA A 7 16.78 23.76 8.80
CA ALA A 7 17.42 24.72 7.90
C ALA A 7 17.85 26.01 8.63
N TYR A 8 17.16 26.40 9.70
CA TYR A 8 17.54 27.56 10.51
C TYR A 8 18.77 27.27 11.38
N TYR A 9 18.83 26.10 12.02
CA TYR A 9 19.92 25.73 12.92
C TYR A 9 21.17 25.19 12.20
N ILE A 10 21.03 24.59 11.01
CA ILE A 10 22.13 23.96 10.28
C ILE A 10 22.51 24.82 9.07
N ARG A 11 23.63 25.55 9.19
CA ARG A 11 24.15 26.46 8.14
C ARG A 11 24.81 25.73 6.96
N SER A 12 25.30 24.51 7.19
CA SER A 12 25.97 23.71 6.16
C SER A 12 24.96 22.87 5.37
N TRP A 13 24.91 23.07 4.06
CA TRP A 13 24.01 22.33 3.17
C TRP A 13 24.21 20.81 3.25
N ARG A 14 25.46 20.33 3.45
CA ARG A 14 25.76 18.90 3.57
C ARG A 14 25.14 18.27 4.82
N LEU A 15 25.26 18.94 5.96
CA LEU A 15 24.68 18.49 7.23
C LEU A 15 23.16 18.55 7.20
N LEU A 16 22.59 19.55 6.53
CA LEU A 16 21.16 19.68 6.34
C LEU A 16 20.61 18.50 5.50
N THR A 17 21.26 18.19 4.36
CA THR A 17 20.88 17.04 3.53
C THR A 17 20.96 15.73 4.31
N LEU A 18 22.03 15.50 5.07
CA LEU A 18 22.19 14.28 5.87
C LEU A 18 21.11 14.15 6.94
N THR A 19 20.79 15.24 7.64
CA THR A 19 19.73 15.24 8.67
C THR A 19 18.36 14.93 8.07
N MET A 20 18.11 15.37 6.84
CA MET A 20 16.84 15.10 6.15
C MET A 20 16.75 13.68 5.60
N THR A 21 17.84 13.11 5.08
CA THR A 21 17.84 11.76 4.49
C THR A 21 17.95 10.65 5.53
N LEU A 22 18.50 10.93 6.71
CA LEU A 22 18.71 9.92 7.74
C LEU A 22 17.40 9.26 8.22
N PRO A 23 16.28 9.98 8.48
CA PRO A 23 14.99 9.36 8.76
C PRO A 23 14.48 8.46 7.63
N LEU A 24 14.73 8.80 6.36
CA LEU A 24 14.35 7.95 5.22
C LEU A 24 15.13 6.64 5.19
N LEU A 25 16.42 6.68 5.56
CA LEU A 25 17.25 5.48 5.69
C LEU A 25 16.70 4.54 6.78
N PHE A 26 16.29 5.09 7.93
CA PHE A 26 15.65 4.29 8.97
C PHE A 26 14.34 3.66 8.46
N LEU A 27 13.48 4.43 7.78
CA LEU A 27 12.26 3.90 7.18
C LEU A 27 12.53 2.78 6.17
N PHE A 28 13.59 2.89 5.37
CA PHE A 28 13.98 1.85 4.42
C PHE A 28 14.36 0.54 5.12
N ILE A 29 15.08 0.61 6.25
CA ILE A 29 15.40 -0.56 7.07
C ILE A 29 14.13 -1.19 7.64
N PHE A 30 13.19 -0.37 8.14
CA PHE A 30 11.89 -0.86 8.63
C PHE A 30 11.07 -1.58 7.57
N PHE A 31 11.21 -1.18 6.30
CA PHE A 31 10.47 -1.79 5.19
C PHE A 31 10.80 -3.27 4.99
N ILE A 32 12.01 -3.72 5.38
CA ILE A 32 12.43 -5.12 5.30
C ILE A 32 11.57 -6.02 6.21
N TRP A 33 11.05 -5.47 7.31
CA TRP A 33 10.31 -6.22 8.32
C TRP A 33 8.80 -6.15 8.10
N LEU A 34 8.34 -5.23 7.24
CA LEU A 34 6.93 -5.03 6.98
C LEU A 34 6.41 -6.15 6.06
N PRO A 35 5.40 -6.93 6.47
CA PRO A 35 4.82 -7.94 5.60
C PRO A 35 4.18 -7.29 4.37
N GLU A 36 4.25 -7.97 3.22
CA GLU A 36 3.51 -7.54 2.04
C GLU A 36 2.01 -7.43 2.35
N SER A 37 1.34 -6.43 1.75
CA SER A 37 -0.07 -6.20 2.04
C SER A 37 -0.93 -7.41 1.61
N ALA A 38 -1.83 -7.86 2.49
CA ALA A 38 -2.75 -8.97 2.21
C ALA A 38 -3.58 -8.71 0.95
N ARG A 39 -4.03 -7.46 0.74
CA ARG A 39 -4.77 -7.04 -0.45
C ARG A 39 -3.96 -7.22 -1.74
N TRP A 40 -2.68 -6.86 -1.75
CA TRP A 40 -1.82 -7.07 -2.92
C TRP A 40 -1.61 -8.56 -3.19
N LEU A 41 -1.36 -9.36 -2.14
CA LEU A 41 -1.20 -10.81 -2.24
C LEU A 41 -2.43 -11.47 -2.87
N ILE A 42 -3.64 -11.06 -2.47
CA ILE A 42 -4.91 -11.49 -3.07
C ILE A 42 -4.96 -11.11 -4.56
N SER A 43 -4.62 -9.85 -4.90
CA SER A 43 -4.68 -9.37 -6.29
C SER A 43 -3.73 -10.09 -7.25
N VAL A 44 -2.65 -10.67 -6.73
CA VAL A 44 -1.65 -11.43 -7.49
C VAL A 44 -1.94 -12.94 -7.45
N GLY A 45 -2.95 -13.38 -6.69
CA GLY A 45 -3.35 -14.79 -6.56
C GLY A 45 -2.53 -15.60 -5.55
N LYS A 46 -1.76 -14.95 -4.66
CA LYS A 46 -0.96 -15.59 -3.61
C LYS A 46 -1.77 -15.78 -2.33
N TYR A 47 -2.84 -16.57 -2.40
CA TYR A 47 -3.82 -16.73 -1.30
C TYR A 47 -3.20 -17.33 -0.03
N ASP A 48 -2.32 -18.32 -0.13
CA ASP A 48 -1.66 -18.93 1.04
C ASP A 48 -0.84 -17.92 1.86
N LYS A 49 -0.17 -16.99 1.17
CA LYS A 49 0.58 -15.90 1.83
C LYS A 49 -0.37 -14.88 2.42
N ALA A 50 -1.46 -14.54 1.72
CA ALA A 50 -2.47 -13.63 2.22
C ALA A 50 -3.13 -14.16 3.50
N GLU A 51 -3.46 -15.46 3.55
CA GLU A 51 -4.05 -16.09 4.74
C GLU A 51 -3.10 -16.04 5.94
N LYS A 52 -1.80 -16.28 5.74
CA LYS A 52 -0.79 -16.14 6.82
C LYS A 52 -0.73 -14.72 7.36
N VAL A 53 -0.73 -13.71 6.48
CA VAL A 53 -0.71 -12.30 6.89
C VAL A 53 -1.99 -11.94 7.65
N ILE A 54 -3.16 -12.32 7.15
CA ILE A 54 -4.45 -12.02 7.81
C ILE A 54 -4.57 -12.74 9.15
N THR A 55 -4.14 -14.01 9.23
CA THR A 55 -4.15 -14.79 10.48
C THR A 55 -3.28 -14.12 11.54
N LYS A 56 -2.04 -13.73 11.19
CA LYS A 56 -1.15 -13.02 12.11
C LYS A 56 -1.75 -11.70 12.60
N VAL A 57 -2.40 -10.96 11.71
CA VAL A 57 -3.08 -9.70 12.07
C VAL A 57 -4.29 -9.96 12.98
N ALA A 58 -5.06 -11.02 12.73
CA ALA A 58 -6.19 -11.39 13.57
C ALA A 58 -5.76 -11.85 14.97
N GLU A 59 -4.65 -12.60 15.08
CA GLU A 59 -4.05 -12.98 16.35
C GLU A 59 -3.66 -11.76 17.19
N VAL A 60 -2.99 -10.77 16.57
CA VAL A 60 -2.63 -9.51 17.24
C VAL A 60 -3.88 -8.73 17.66
N ASN A 61 -4.91 -8.73 16.83
CA ASN A 61 -6.17 -8.03 17.10
C ASN A 61 -7.16 -8.83 17.96
N LYS A 62 -6.82 -10.05 18.39
CA LYS A 62 -7.72 -10.98 19.10
C LYS A 62 -9.06 -11.19 18.38
N ALA A 63 -9.03 -11.21 17.07
CA ALA A 63 -10.20 -11.43 16.24
C ALA A 63 -10.30 -12.91 15.85
N GLU A 64 -11.50 -13.47 15.93
CA GLU A 64 -11.77 -14.81 15.44
C GLU A 64 -11.90 -14.81 13.92
N LEU A 65 -11.24 -15.76 13.27
CA LEU A 65 -11.31 -15.96 11.83
C LEU A 65 -12.01 -17.28 11.52
N GLN A 66 -13.04 -17.21 10.68
CA GLN A 66 -13.64 -18.42 10.10
C GLN A 66 -12.73 -18.94 8.98
N LYS A 67 -12.31 -20.19 9.10
CA LYS A 67 -11.51 -20.89 8.07
C LYS A 67 -12.40 -21.84 7.28
N PRO A 68 -12.19 -21.99 5.95
CA PRO A 68 -11.17 -21.33 5.13
C PRO A 68 -11.49 -19.86 4.84
N LEU A 69 -10.47 -18.98 4.86
CA LEU A 69 -10.66 -17.54 4.57
C LEU A 69 -11.07 -17.27 3.12
N PHE A 70 -10.61 -18.11 2.18
CA PHE A 70 -10.88 -17.96 0.76
C PHE A 70 -11.54 -19.23 0.23
N THR A 71 -12.79 -19.10 -0.24
CA THR A 71 -13.49 -20.20 -0.91
C THR A 71 -12.91 -20.42 -2.31
N LYS A 72 -12.92 -21.66 -2.82
CA LYS A 72 -12.49 -21.98 -4.20
C LYS A 72 -13.22 -21.12 -5.24
N GLU A 73 -14.51 -20.91 -5.05
CA GLU A 73 -15.35 -20.04 -5.90
C GLU A 73 -14.82 -18.60 -5.94
N PHE A 74 -14.45 -18.04 -4.79
CA PHE A 74 -13.86 -16.70 -4.71
C PHE A 74 -12.53 -16.61 -5.47
N MET A 75 -11.66 -17.62 -5.32
CA MET A 75 -10.37 -17.65 -6.03
C MET A 75 -10.54 -17.71 -7.54
N VAL A 76 -11.47 -18.53 -8.03
CA VAL A 76 -11.80 -18.67 -9.47
C VAL A 76 -12.37 -17.36 -10.01
N GLU A 77 -13.29 -16.72 -9.28
CA GLU A 77 -13.88 -15.46 -9.72
C GLU A 77 -12.85 -14.32 -9.79
N GLN A 78 -11.97 -14.22 -8.78
CA GLN A 78 -10.88 -13.24 -8.82
C GLN A 78 -9.92 -13.47 -9.98
N GLU A 79 -9.62 -14.73 -10.31
CA GLU A 79 -8.79 -15.05 -11.46
C GLU A 79 -9.48 -14.70 -12.79
N ARG A 80 -10.79 -14.89 -12.89
CA ARG A 80 -11.61 -14.45 -14.03
C ARG A 80 -11.54 -12.94 -14.20
N ILE A 81 -11.82 -12.18 -13.14
CA ILE A 81 -11.76 -10.71 -13.14
C ILE A 81 -10.38 -10.22 -13.58
N ARG A 82 -9.31 -10.85 -13.06
CA ARG A 82 -7.93 -10.50 -13.41
C ARG A 82 -7.59 -10.75 -14.88
N LYS A 83 -8.18 -11.78 -15.50
CA LYS A 83 -8.00 -12.09 -16.93
C LYS A 83 -8.84 -11.17 -17.82
N GLU A 84 -10.09 -10.92 -17.42
CA GLU A 84 -11.05 -10.13 -18.18
C GLU A 84 -10.73 -8.63 -18.18
N HIS A 85 -10.26 -8.11 -17.05
CA HIS A 85 -10.04 -6.68 -16.89
C HIS A 85 -8.64 -6.36 -16.35
N ARG A 86 -7.79 -5.86 -17.24
CA ARG A 86 -6.51 -5.25 -16.88
C ARG A 86 -6.68 -3.73 -16.86
N PRO A 87 -6.88 -3.12 -15.67
CA PRO A 87 -7.12 -1.69 -15.59
C PRO A 87 -5.92 -0.94 -16.16
N THR A 88 -6.20 0.01 -17.05
CA THR A 88 -5.20 0.86 -17.69
C THR A 88 -5.38 2.30 -17.21
N GLY A 89 -4.36 3.16 -17.37
CA GLY A 89 -4.46 4.57 -16.98
C GLY A 89 -5.64 5.32 -17.61
N LEU A 90 -6.07 4.93 -18.82
CA LEU A 90 -7.25 5.49 -19.49
C LEU A 90 -8.57 5.21 -18.75
N ASP A 91 -8.64 4.15 -17.94
CA ASP A 91 -9.86 3.82 -17.18
C ASP A 91 -10.14 4.84 -16.06
N LEU A 92 -9.13 5.61 -15.64
CA LEU A 92 -9.28 6.69 -14.66
C LEU A 92 -10.18 7.82 -15.15
N ILE A 93 -10.21 8.07 -16.46
CA ILE A 93 -11.03 9.13 -17.08
C ILE A 93 -12.28 8.58 -17.77
N ARG A 94 -12.38 7.26 -17.96
CA ARG A 94 -13.42 6.59 -18.73
C ARG A 94 -14.82 6.76 -18.14
N THR A 95 -14.96 6.71 -16.81
CA THR A 95 -16.27 6.87 -16.15
C THR A 95 -16.38 8.23 -15.46
N PRO A 96 -17.53 8.93 -15.54
CA PRO A 96 -17.68 10.28 -14.98
C PRO A 96 -17.35 10.36 -13.49
N ARG A 97 -17.74 9.34 -12.72
CA ARG A 97 -17.49 9.28 -11.27
C ARG A 97 -16.02 9.08 -10.94
N MET A 98 -15.31 8.21 -11.67
CA MET A 98 -13.87 8.02 -11.49
C MET A 98 -13.11 9.26 -11.92
N ARG A 99 -13.49 9.88 -13.04
CA ARG A 99 -12.88 11.13 -13.50
C ARG A 99 -12.97 12.24 -12.46
N MET A 100 -14.13 12.47 -11.85
CA MET A 100 -14.26 13.48 -10.79
C MET A 100 -13.40 13.19 -9.57
N ARG A 101 -13.27 11.91 -9.18
CA ARG A 101 -12.36 11.50 -8.09
C ARG A 101 -10.90 11.74 -8.46
N THR A 102 -10.50 11.37 -9.67
CA THR A 102 -9.15 11.60 -10.19
C THR A 102 -8.82 13.10 -10.22
N ILE A 103 -9.75 13.92 -10.71
CA ILE A 103 -9.62 15.39 -10.72
C ILE A 103 -9.44 15.93 -9.30
N ASN A 104 -10.29 15.52 -8.35
CA ASN A 104 -10.17 15.95 -6.97
C ASN A 104 -8.82 15.55 -6.35
N LEU A 105 -8.33 14.33 -6.62
CA LEU A 105 -7.02 13.90 -6.14
C LEU A 105 -5.87 14.75 -6.71
N VAL A 106 -5.95 15.15 -7.98
CA VAL A 106 -4.95 16.02 -8.62
C VAL A 106 -4.98 17.44 -8.04
N PHE A 107 -6.15 17.95 -7.67
CA PHE A 107 -6.28 19.30 -7.10
C PHE A 107 -5.99 19.39 -5.60
N ILE A 108 -6.15 18.29 -4.85
CA ILE A 108 -5.90 18.24 -3.40
C ILE A 108 -4.42 18.05 -3.07
N TRP A 109 -3.67 17.39 -3.95
CA TRP A 109 -2.25 17.11 -3.79
C TRP A 109 -1.39 18.29 -4.26
#